data_AF-A0A7S0JLA2-F1
#
_entry.id   AF-A0A7S0JLA2-F1
#
_cell.length_a   1.000
_cell.length_b   1.000
_cell.length_c   1.000
_cell.angle_alpha   90.00
_cell.angle_beta   90.00
_cell.angle_gamma   90.00
#
_symmetry.space_group_name_H-M   'P 1'
#
loop_
_entity.id
_entity.type
_entity.pdbx_description
1 polymer ?
#
loop_
_entity_poly.entity_id
_entity_poly.type
_entity_poly.pdbx_seq_one_letter_code
_entity_poly.pdbx_strand_id
1 'polypeptide(L)'
;MLRVLIGILVYSCASALPVPAFRVSRLSSPHGASSHTVQSSRRALFAPAFCLAAAVPLAASADSIDDALRKDKDLLRQEEFDLGGVLSKIKQILRQEKDDKATIKLKQKAITETTDDERLVALKAEVAALEKKIAEEDSQEEALESEKAKDTAIVNTQLAKVKAKEAIVDERDSESEIASAI
;
A
#
# COMPACT_ATOMS: atom_id res chain seq x y z
N MET A 1 -7.27 12.61 58.49
CA MET A 1 -7.44 11.68 57.34
C MET A 1 -6.95 12.39 56.08
N LEU A 2 -5.86 11.87 55.53
CA LEU A 2 -5.00 12.53 54.53
C LEU A 2 -5.57 12.32 53.12
N ARG A 3 -5.88 13.39 52.39
CA ARG A 3 -6.34 13.36 51.00
C ARG A 3 -5.13 13.29 50.07
N VAL A 4 -4.96 12.19 49.35
CA VAL A 4 -3.95 12.04 48.31
C VAL A 4 -4.54 12.59 47.00
N LEU A 5 -4.11 13.80 46.63
CA LEU A 5 -4.30 14.37 45.30
C LEU A 5 -3.23 13.79 44.37
N ILE A 6 -3.64 12.94 43.42
CA ILE A 6 -2.79 12.51 42.31
C ILE A 6 -3.11 13.43 41.13
N GLY A 7 -2.29 14.47 40.96
CA GLY A 7 -2.25 15.27 39.75
C GLY A 7 -1.42 14.54 38.70
N ILE A 8 -2.05 14.12 37.60
CA ILE A 8 -1.34 13.58 36.44
C ILE A 8 -0.88 14.77 35.61
N LEU A 9 0.42 15.04 35.70
CA LEU A 9 1.16 16.01 34.90
C LEU A 9 1.30 15.47 33.48
N VAL A 10 0.50 15.96 32.53
CA VAL A 10 0.66 15.60 31.10
C VAL A 10 1.84 16.37 30.53
N TYR A 11 2.96 15.68 30.42
CA TYR A 11 4.19 16.16 29.80
C TYR A 11 4.00 16.17 28.28
N SER A 12 3.74 17.36 27.72
CA SER A 12 3.62 17.58 26.28
C SER A 12 5.02 17.67 25.66
N CYS A 13 5.58 16.54 25.26
CA CYS A 13 6.78 16.50 24.42
C CYS A 13 6.39 16.81 22.97
N ALA A 14 6.51 18.08 22.59
CA ALA A 14 6.54 18.52 21.21
C ALA A 14 7.81 17.95 20.53
N SER A 15 7.64 16.90 19.72
CA SER A 15 8.66 16.48 18.76
C SER A 15 8.21 16.88 17.37
N ALA A 16 8.69 18.04 16.94
CA ALA A 16 8.60 18.51 15.57
C ALA A 16 9.51 17.63 14.70
N LEU A 17 8.90 16.76 13.90
CA LEU A 17 9.61 16.04 12.84
C LEU A 17 9.61 16.90 11.56
N PRO A 18 10.77 17.12 10.92
CA PRO A 18 10.86 17.91 9.69
C PRO A 18 10.26 17.13 8.52
N VAL A 19 9.24 17.71 7.89
CA VAL A 19 8.67 17.24 6.62
C VAL A 19 9.66 17.54 5.48
N PRO A 20 10.08 16.56 4.67
CA PRO A 20 10.87 16.85 3.47
C PRO A 20 9.97 17.51 2.42
N ALA A 21 10.29 18.76 2.08
CA ALA A 21 9.66 19.49 0.99
C ALA A 21 10.15 18.94 -0.36
N PHE A 22 9.33 18.13 -1.02
CA PHE A 22 9.53 17.78 -2.42
C PHE A 22 9.20 18.99 -3.30
N ARG A 23 10.24 19.65 -3.83
CA ARG A 23 10.12 20.62 -4.93
C ARG A 23 9.73 19.88 -6.20
N VAL A 24 8.52 20.12 -6.70
CA VAL A 24 8.14 19.77 -8.07
C VAL A 24 8.67 20.85 -9.00
N SER A 25 9.74 20.56 -9.74
CA SER A 25 10.19 21.39 -10.85
C SER A 25 9.14 21.37 -11.95
N ARG A 26 8.44 22.50 -12.12
CA ARG A 26 7.57 22.77 -13.26
C ARG A 26 8.44 22.92 -14.51
N LEU A 27 8.43 21.92 -15.39
CA LEU A 27 8.91 22.10 -16.77
C LEU A 27 7.71 22.33 -17.67
N SER A 28 7.61 23.59 -18.07
CA SER A 28 6.76 24.19 -19.08
C SER A 28 6.92 23.54 -20.46
N SER A 29 5.78 23.25 -21.11
CA SER A 29 5.67 23.16 -22.57
C SER A 29 6.06 24.49 -23.25
N PRO A 30 6.49 24.45 -24.52
CA PRO A 30 5.56 24.91 -25.54
C PRO A 30 5.54 24.08 -26.84
N HIS A 31 4.40 24.20 -27.52
CA HIS A 31 4.09 23.69 -28.85
C HIS A 31 5.03 24.19 -29.96
N GLY A 32 5.25 23.35 -30.96
CA GLY A 32 5.74 23.73 -32.28
C GLY A 32 5.25 22.76 -33.33
N ALA A 33 4.11 23.07 -33.96
CA ALA A 33 3.59 22.36 -35.12
C ALA A 33 4.38 22.73 -36.39
N SER A 34 4.60 21.77 -37.28
CA SER A 34 4.72 22.05 -38.72
C SER A 34 4.38 20.81 -39.53
N SER A 35 3.38 20.98 -40.40
CA SER A 35 2.84 19.99 -41.33
C SER A 35 3.65 19.95 -42.61
N HIS A 36 3.93 18.76 -43.14
CA HIS A 36 4.00 18.53 -44.59
C HIS A 36 3.50 17.12 -44.94
N THR A 37 2.92 17.05 -46.12
CA THR A 37 1.88 16.15 -46.60
C THR A 37 2.40 15.11 -47.62
N VAL A 38 1.56 14.09 -47.87
CA VAL A 38 1.51 13.18 -49.06
C VAL A 38 2.60 12.08 -49.07
N GLN A 39 2.31 10.77 -49.16
CA GLN A 39 1.60 10.09 -50.23
C GLN A 39 1.24 8.63 -49.85
N SER A 40 0.06 8.17 -50.29
CA SER A 40 -0.39 6.78 -50.14
C SER A 40 0.36 5.81 -51.05
N SER A 41 0.66 4.59 -50.60
CA SER A 41 0.35 3.37 -51.36
C SER A 41 0.51 2.10 -50.52
N ARG A 42 -0.35 1.13 -50.82
CA ARG A 42 -0.56 -0.14 -50.12
C ARG A 42 0.59 -1.13 -50.33
N ARG A 43 1.07 -1.76 -49.26
CA ARG A 43 1.39 -3.20 -49.23
C ARG A 43 1.54 -3.67 -47.79
N ALA A 44 0.75 -4.68 -47.45
CA ALA A 44 0.81 -5.40 -46.20
C ALA A 44 2.00 -6.39 -46.19
N LEU A 45 2.30 -6.86 -44.97
CA LEU A 45 2.83 -8.17 -44.59
C LEU A 45 4.31 -8.26 -44.13
N PHE A 46 4.41 -8.75 -42.89
CA PHE A 46 5.50 -9.41 -42.16
C PHE A 46 6.63 -8.58 -41.50
N ALA A 47 6.57 -8.59 -40.17
CA ALA A 47 7.67 -8.52 -39.20
C ALA A 47 8.87 -9.44 -39.60
N PRO A 48 10.12 -9.26 -39.09
CA PRO A 48 10.41 -8.76 -37.75
C PRO A 48 11.54 -7.71 -37.65
N ALA A 49 11.31 -6.70 -36.81
CA ALA A 49 12.36 -5.86 -36.24
C ALA A 49 13.08 -6.63 -35.12
N PHE A 50 13.96 -7.56 -35.48
CA PHE A 50 15.04 -8.00 -34.61
C PHE A 50 16.17 -6.96 -34.70
N CYS A 51 15.98 -5.81 -34.07
CA CYS A 51 17.08 -4.90 -33.76
C CYS A 51 17.24 -4.89 -32.24
N LEU A 52 17.99 -5.90 -31.79
CA LEU A 52 18.82 -5.93 -30.60
C LEU A 52 19.56 -4.59 -30.47
N ALA A 53 18.96 -3.63 -29.77
CA ALA A 53 19.60 -2.35 -29.48
C ALA A 53 19.04 -1.76 -28.19
N ALA A 54 19.14 -2.55 -27.11
CA ALA A 54 19.34 -1.99 -25.78
C ALA A 54 20.61 -2.65 -25.24
N ALA A 55 21.76 -2.12 -25.67
CA ALA A 55 23.03 -2.32 -24.98
C ALA A 55 22.90 -1.69 -23.58
N VAL A 56 22.28 -2.44 -22.67
CA VAL A 56 22.40 -2.22 -21.23
C VAL A 56 23.86 -2.59 -20.89
N PRO A 57 24.57 -1.83 -20.04
CA PRO A 57 25.94 -2.18 -19.69
C PRO A 57 25.97 -3.53 -18.96
N LEU A 58 26.24 -4.61 -19.69
CA LEU A 58 26.51 -5.98 -19.21
C LEU A 58 27.88 -6.09 -18.50
N ALA A 59 28.29 -5.02 -17.80
CA ALA A 59 29.60 -4.91 -17.15
C ALA A 59 29.54 -4.23 -15.77
N ALA A 60 28.37 -4.08 -15.15
CA ALA A 60 28.31 -4.06 -13.70
C ALA A 60 28.49 -5.51 -13.24
N SER A 61 29.53 -5.79 -12.46
CA SER A 61 30.04 -7.15 -12.18
C SER A 61 28.94 -8.16 -11.84
N ALA A 62 29.14 -9.42 -12.24
CA ALA A 62 28.30 -10.57 -11.87
C ALA A 62 27.88 -10.55 -10.38
N ASP A 63 28.83 -10.23 -9.47
CA ASP A 63 28.58 -10.10 -8.04
C ASP A 63 27.53 -9.03 -7.69
N SER A 64 27.42 -7.97 -8.50
CA SER A 64 26.47 -6.88 -8.29
C SER A 64 25.03 -7.24 -8.65
N ILE A 65 24.81 -8.22 -9.53
CA ILE A 65 23.46 -8.66 -9.93
C ILE A 65 22.86 -9.57 -8.86
N ASP A 66 23.66 -10.52 -8.33
CA ASP A 66 23.23 -11.40 -7.24
C ASP A 66 22.96 -10.61 -5.95
N ASP A 67 23.83 -9.63 -5.64
CA ASP A 67 23.61 -8.70 -4.53
C ASP A 67 22.36 -7.82 -4.73
N ALA A 68 22.09 -7.37 -5.95
CA ALA A 68 20.89 -6.60 -6.26
C ALA A 68 19.62 -7.47 -6.15
N LEU A 69 19.68 -8.72 -6.61
CA LEU A 69 18.57 -9.67 -6.51
C LEU A 69 18.27 -10.00 -5.04
N ARG A 70 19.30 -10.17 -4.22
CA ARG A 70 19.15 -10.40 -2.77
C ARG A 70 18.47 -9.21 -2.09
N LYS A 71 18.91 -7.98 -2.39
CA LYS A 71 18.30 -6.75 -1.84
C LYS A 71 16.83 -6.63 -2.25
N ASP A 72 16.49 -6.94 -3.49
CA ASP A 72 15.11 -6.90 -3.96
C ASP A 72 14.24 -7.95 -3.26
N LYS A 73 14.76 -9.16 -2.99
CA LYS A 73 14.07 -10.20 -2.21
C LYS A 73 13.84 -9.79 -0.75
N ASP A 74 14.83 -9.15 -0.14
CA ASP A 74 14.72 -8.66 1.24
C ASP A 74 13.69 -7.52 1.34
N LEU A 75 13.67 -6.61 0.35
CA LEU A 75 12.65 -5.57 0.24
C LEU A 75 11.25 -6.16 0.09
N LEU A 76 11.08 -7.15 -0.80
CA LEU A 76 9.79 -7.83 -1.01
C LEU A 76 9.26 -8.45 0.28
N ARG A 77 10.13 -9.12 1.05
CA ARG A 77 9.76 -9.72 2.34
C ARG A 77 9.32 -8.70 3.37
N GLN A 78 9.97 -7.54 3.39
CA GLN A 78 9.58 -6.44 4.28
C GLN A 78 8.20 -5.90 3.90
N GLU A 79 7.93 -5.68 2.62
CA GLU A 79 6.63 -5.20 2.15
C GLU A 79 5.50 -6.22 2.39
N GLU A 80 5.77 -7.53 2.20
CA GLU A 80 4.84 -8.60 2.56
C GLU A 80 4.52 -8.64 4.06
N PHE A 81 5.53 -8.37 4.90
CA PHE A 81 5.34 -8.28 6.35
C PHE A 81 4.46 -7.08 6.72
N ASP A 82 4.72 -5.91 6.13
CA ASP A 82 3.96 -4.69 6.38
C ASP A 82 2.49 -4.84 5.93
N LEU A 83 2.25 -5.45 4.77
CA LEU A 83 0.91 -5.86 4.30
C LEU A 83 0.19 -6.78 5.30
N GLY A 84 0.92 -7.72 5.91
CA GLY A 84 0.41 -8.59 6.97
C GLY A 84 -0.11 -7.79 8.18
N GLY A 85 0.61 -6.73 8.55
CA GLY A 85 0.20 -5.79 9.59
C GLY A 85 -1.11 -5.06 9.27
N VAL A 86 -1.24 -4.54 8.05
CA VAL A 86 -2.47 -3.87 7.56
C VAL A 86 -3.67 -4.84 7.59
N LEU A 87 -3.49 -6.06 7.08
CA LEU A 87 -4.52 -7.11 7.11
C LEU A 87 -4.97 -7.46 8.54
N SER A 88 -4.04 -7.48 9.50
CA SER A 88 -4.38 -7.74 10.89
C SER A 88 -5.22 -6.60 11.49
N LYS A 89 -4.91 -5.35 11.16
CA LYS A 89 -5.69 -4.17 11.61
C LYS A 89 -7.11 -4.20 11.06
N ILE A 90 -7.28 -4.46 9.75
CA ILE A 90 -8.61 -4.58 9.13
C ILE A 90 -9.45 -5.66 9.84
N LYS A 91 -8.87 -6.84 10.10
CA LYS A 91 -9.57 -7.91 10.84
C LYS A 91 -10.00 -7.51 12.25
N GLN A 92 -9.21 -6.67 12.91
CA GLN A 92 -9.54 -6.18 14.25
C GLN A 92 -10.72 -5.20 14.21
N ILE A 93 -10.70 -4.26 13.26
CA ILE A 93 -11.79 -3.28 13.05
C ILE A 93 -13.11 -4.03 12.80
N LEU A 94 -13.13 -4.96 11.85
CA LEU A 94 -14.32 -5.76 11.52
C LEU A 94 -14.89 -6.56 12.72
N ARG A 95 -14.02 -7.01 13.63
CA ARG A 95 -14.47 -7.69 14.87
C ARG A 95 -15.12 -6.68 15.82
N GLN A 96 -14.48 -5.54 16.03
CA GLN A 96 -14.98 -4.48 16.91
C GLN A 96 -16.34 -3.96 16.44
N GLU A 97 -16.46 -3.68 15.14
CA GLU A 97 -17.68 -3.18 14.53
C GLU A 97 -18.85 -4.17 14.70
N LYS A 98 -18.57 -5.48 14.56
CA LYS A 98 -19.57 -6.54 14.81
C LYS A 98 -20.05 -6.56 16.26
N ASP A 99 -19.13 -6.39 17.22
CA ASP A 99 -19.45 -6.38 18.65
C ASP A 99 -20.23 -5.10 19.04
N ASP A 100 -19.86 -3.95 18.45
CA ASP A 100 -20.56 -2.68 18.65
C ASP A 100 -21.97 -2.72 18.05
N LYS A 101 -22.15 -3.31 16.85
CA LYS A 101 -23.48 -3.56 16.24
C LYS A 101 -24.35 -4.47 17.10
N ALA A 102 -23.78 -5.51 17.73
CA ALA A 102 -24.51 -6.36 18.66
C ALA A 102 -24.94 -5.57 19.91
N THR A 103 -24.07 -4.71 20.42
CA THR A 103 -24.35 -3.84 21.56
C THR A 103 -25.45 -2.82 21.27
N ILE A 104 -25.46 -2.22 20.07
CA ILE A 104 -26.54 -1.33 19.63
C ILE A 104 -27.89 -2.06 19.65
N LYS A 105 -27.98 -3.28 19.13
CA LYS A 105 -29.23 -4.07 19.15
C LYS A 105 -29.73 -4.32 20.58
N LEU A 106 -28.83 -4.61 21.51
CA LEU A 106 -29.16 -4.78 22.92
C LEU A 106 -29.68 -3.47 23.54
N LYS A 107 -29.02 -2.34 23.27
CA LYS A 107 -29.45 -1.03 23.77
C LYS A 107 -30.76 -0.56 23.15
N GLN A 108 -30.97 -0.80 21.86
CA GLN A 108 -32.25 -0.54 21.17
C GLN A 108 -33.39 -1.32 21.79
N LYS A 109 -33.17 -2.60 22.13
CA LYS A 109 -34.15 -3.40 22.88
C LYS A 109 -34.43 -2.78 24.27
N ALA A 110 -33.39 -2.37 25.00
CA ALA A 110 -33.55 -1.70 26.28
C ALA A 110 -34.32 -0.36 26.18
N ILE A 111 -34.17 0.39 25.08
CA ILE A 111 -34.94 1.61 24.80
C ILE A 111 -36.43 1.30 24.65
N THR A 112 -36.79 0.18 24.01
CA THR A 112 -38.21 -0.19 23.85
C THR A 112 -38.85 -0.71 25.14
N GLU A 113 -38.04 -1.17 26.09
CA GLU A 113 -38.50 -1.77 27.34
C GLU A 113 -38.45 -0.80 28.54
N THR A 114 -37.70 0.31 28.43
CA THR A 114 -37.56 1.29 29.51
C THR A 114 -38.74 2.25 29.54
N THR A 115 -39.27 2.50 30.73
CA THR A 115 -40.29 3.53 31.01
C THR A 115 -39.72 4.74 31.73
N ASP A 116 -38.43 4.70 32.06
CA ASP A 116 -37.69 5.79 32.70
C ASP A 116 -37.13 6.72 31.63
N ASP A 117 -37.60 7.97 31.62
CA ASP A 117 -37.24 9.01 30.65
C ASP A 117 -35.76 9.40 30.73
N GLU A 118 -35.17 9.46 31.93
CA GLU A 118 -33.74 9.79 32.09
C GLU A 118 -32.88 8.67 31.50
N ARG A 119 -33.23 7.43 31.81
CA ARG A 119 -32.57 6.25 31.26
C ARG A 119 -32.77 6.12 29.74
N LEU A 120 -33.93 6.52 29.23
CA LEU A 120 -34.22 6.53 27.80
C LEU A 120 -33.34 7.54 27.06
N VAL A 121 -33.17 8.75 27.60
CA VAL A 121 -32.26 9.76 27.03
C VAL A 121 -30.82 9.26 27.05
N ALA A 122 -30.37 8.67 28.16
CA ALA A 122 -29.02 8.10 28.28
C ALA A 122 -28.77 6.99 27.25
N LEU A 123 -29.69 6.01 27.13
CA LEU A 123 -29.55 4.91 26.18
C LEU A 123 -29.56 5.39 24.73
N LYS A 124 -30.39 6.39 24.38
CA LYS A 124 -30.38 7.00 23.04
C LYS A 124 -29.06 7.71 22.74
N ALA A 125 -28.51 8.44 23.70
CA ALA A 125 -27.21 9.09 23.56
C ALA A 125 -26.08 8.04 23.36
N GLU A 126 -26.13 6.93 24.10
CA GLU A 126 -25.17 5.84 23.95
C GLU A 126 -25.28 5.10 22.62
N VAL A 127 -26.49 4.90 22.09
CA VAL A 127 -26.70 4.34 20.74
C VAL A 127 -26.11 5.27 19.69
N ALA A 128 -26.40 6.58 19.77
CA ALA A 128 -25.84 7.56 18.83
C ALA A 128 -24.30 7.63 18.89
N ALA A 129 -23.71 7.48 20.09
CA ALA A 129 -22.26 7.42 20.26
C ALA A 129 -21.64 6.17 19.61
N LEU A 130 -22.28 4.99 19.76
CA LEU A 130 -21.83 3.75 19.13
C LEU A 130 -22.01 3.79 17.60
N GLU A 131 -23.10 4.36 17.10
CA GLU A 131 -23.31 4.55 15.66
C GLU A 131 -22.26 5.48 15.06
N LYS A 132 -21.89 6.56 15.76
CA LYS A 132 -20.77 7.44 15.36
C LYS A 132 -19.45 6.69 15.32
N LYS A 133 -19.17 5.84 16.32
CA LYS A 133 -17.96 5.02 16.39
C LYS A 133 -17.87 4.03 15.23
N ILE A 134 -18.97 3.36 14.87
CA ILE A 134 -19.04 2.48 13.70
C ILE A 134 -18.75 3.27 12.42
N ALA A 135 -19.35 4.44 12.23
CA ALA A 135 -19.07 5.26 11.04
C ALA A 135 -17.60 5.72 10.94
N GLU A 136 -16.95 5.97 12.07
CA GLU A 136 -15.51 6.25 12.12
C GLU A 136 -14.66 5.01 11.78
N GLU A 137 -15.03 3.84 12.30
CA GLU A 137 -14.40 2.55 12.01
C GLU A 137 -14.57 2.13 10.53
N ASP A 138 -15.76 2.31 9.94
CA ASP A 138 -16.03 2.08 8.52
C ASP A 138 -15.12 2.96 7.64
N SER A 139 -14.96 4.24 7.99
CA SER A 139 -14.06 5.15 7.28
C SER A 139 -12.59 4.75 7.42
N GLN A 140 -12.18 4.22 8.57
CA GLN A 140 -10.82 3.71 8.78
C GLN A 140 -10.57 2.42 7.99
N GLU A 141 -11.56 1.52 7.93
CA GLU A 141 -11.49 0.31 7.13
C GLU A 141 -11.31 0.66 5.65
N GLU A 142 -12.13 1.54 5.09
CA GLU A 142 -12.03 1.95 3.67
C GLU A 142 -10.63 2.54 3.35
N ALA A 143 -10.07 3.33 4.28
CA ALA A 143 -8.73 3.88 4.13
C ALA A 143 -7.66 2.76 4.12
N LEU A 144 -7.74 1.80 5.04
CA LEU A 144 -6.80 0.68 5.13
C LEU A 144 -6.96 -0.30 3.95
N GLU A 145 -8.17 -0.50 3.43
CA GLU A 145 -8.39 -1.31 2.23
C GLU A 145 -7.78 -0.65 0.99
N SER A 146 -7.89 0.68 0.86
CA SER A 146 -7.21 1.45 -0.19
C SER A 146 -5.68 1.33 -0.10
N GLU A 147 -5.13 1.40 1.12
CA GLU A 147 -3.70 1.21 1.38
C GLU A 147 -3.25 -0.21 1.01
N LYS A 148 -3.94 -1.24 1.52
CA LYS A 148 -3.71 -2.65 1.16
C LYS A 148 -3.71 -2.86 -0.34
N ALA A 149 -4.65 -2.25 -1.08
CA ALA A 149 -4.72 -2.39 -2.53
C ALA A 149 -3.48 -1.80 -3.23
N LYS A 150 -2.99 -0.65 -2.76
CA LYS A 150 -1.76 -0.03 -3.25
C LYS A 150 -0.54 -0.89 -2.94
N ASP A 151 -0.40 -1.33 -1.70
CA ASP A 151 0.74 -2.14 -1.25
C ASP A 151 0.78 -3.49 -1.96
N THR A 152 -0.38 -4.13 -2.17
CA THR A 152 -0.47 -5.36 -2.96
C THR A 152 -0.02 -5.15 -4.40
N ALA A 153 -0.35 -4.00 -5.01
CA ALA A 153 0.11 -3.67 -6.37
C ALA A 153 1.63 -3.44 -6.42
N ILE A 154 2.21 -2.84 -5.38
CA ILE A 154 3.66 -2.66 -5.24
C ILE A 154 4.34 -4.02 -5.14
N VAL A 155 3.90 -4.88 -4.22
CA VAL A 155 4.46 -6.24 -4.04
C VAL A 155 4.37 -7.04 -5.33
N ASN A 156 3.24 -7.03 -6.03
CA ASN A 156 3.10 -7.72 -7.32
C ASN A 156 4.09 -7.20 -8.38
N THR A 157 4.30 -5.88 -8.42
CA THR A 157 5.25 -5.26 -9.35
C THR A 157 6.69 -5.65 -9.01
N GLN A 158 7.05 -5.67 -7.72
CA GLN A 158 8.37 -6.09 -7.26
C GLN A 158 8.61 -7.58 -7.49
N LEU A 159 7.62 -8.42 -7.23
CA LEU A 159 7.68 -9.85 -7.49
C LEU A 159 7.94 -10.13 -8.98
N ALA A 160 7.29 -9.37 -9.88
CA ALA A 160 7.54 -9.48 -11.31
C ALA A 160 8.98 -9.09 -11.69
N LYS A 161 9.55 -8.04 -11.05
CA LYS A 161 10.95 -7.64 -11.25
C LYS A 161 11.92 -8.70 -10.75
N VAL A 162 11.68 -9.28 -9.57
CA VAL A 162 12.52 -10.36 -9.00
C VAL A 162 12.52 -11.56 -9.94
N LYS A 163 11.34 -12.02 -10.39
CA LYS A 163 11.24 -13.14 -11.35
C LYS A 163 11.97 -12.88 -12.67
N ALA A 164 11.87 -11.65 -13.20
CA ALA A 164 12.59 -11.29 -14.42
C ALA A 164 14.11 -11.32 -14.22
N LYS A 165 14.60 -10.87 -13.06
CA LYS A 165 16.04 -10.92 -12.72
C LYS A 165 16.53 -12.34 -12.48
N GLU A 166 15.75 -13.19 -11.82
CA GLU A 166 16.06 -14.62 -11.64
C GLU A 166 16.23 -15.32 -13.00
N ALA A 167 15.30 -15.10 -13.94
CA ALA A 167 15.40 -15.70 -15.27
C ALA A 167 16.69 -15.29 -16.01
N ILE A 168 17.15 -14.04 -15.85
CA ILE A 168 18.40 -13.56 -16.45
C ILE A 168 19.61 -14.25 -15.82
N VAL A 169 19.59 -14.48 -14.50
CA VAL A 169 20.67 -15.21 -13.80
C VAL A 169 20.72 -16.66 -14.25
N ASP A 170 19.56 -17.33 -14.33
CA ASP A 170 19.46 -18.72 -14.78
C ASP A 170 19.95 -18.92 -16.22
N GLU A 171 19.59 -18.00 -17.14
CA GLU A 171 20.09 -18.01 -18.52
C GLU A 171 21.61 -17.85 -18.57
N ARG A 172 22.18 -16.94 -17.76
CA ARG A 172 23.64 -16.71 -17.70
C ARG A 172 24.38 -17.93 -17.18
N ASP A 173 23.91 -18.55 -16.11
CA ASP A 173 24.57 -19.71 -15.52
C ASP A 173 24.53 -20.91 -16.50
N SER A 174 23.43 -21.05 -17.25
CA SER A 174 23.32 -22.03 -18.34
C SER A 174 24.33 -21.76 -19.47
N GLU A 175 24.50 -20.50 -19.91
CA GLU A 175 25.51 -20.12 -20.91
C GLU A 175 26.94 -20.35 -20.42
N SER A 176 27.21 -20.08 -19.13
CA SER A 176 28.50 -20.32 -18.50
C SER A 176 28.86 -21.81 -18.44
N GLU A 177 27.90 -22.68 -18.14
CA GLU A 177 28.10 -24.14 -18.14
C GLU A 177 28.42 -24.66 -19.55
N ILE A 178 27.72 -24.17 -20.58
CA ILE A 178 27.98 -24.53 -21.97
C ILE A 178 29.38 -24.06 -22.40
N ALA A 179 29.78 -22.84 -22.04
CA ALA A 179 31.11 -22.31 -22.34
C ALA A 179 32.25 -23.06 -21.63
N SER A 180 31.99 -23.61 -20.44
CA SER A 180 32.96 -24.43 -19.69
C SER A 180 33.09 -25.86 -20.22
N ALA A 181 32.14 -26.34 -21.02
CA ALA A 181 32.10 -27.72 -21.53
C ALA A 181 32.75 -27.88 -22.92
N ILE A 182 33.13 -26.78 -23.57
CA ILE A 182 33.82 -26.72 -24.88
C ILE A 182 35.33 -26.55 -24.67
#